data_AF-A0A4Q3RRE7-F1
#
_entry.id   AF-A0A4Q3RRE7-F1
#
_cell.length_a   1.000
_cell.length_b   1.000
_cell.length_c   1.000
_cell.angle_alpha   90.00
_cell.angle_beta   90.00
_cell.angle_gamma   90.00
#
_symmetry.space_group_name_H-M   'P 1'
#
loop_
_entity.id
_entity.type
_entity.pdbx_description
1 polymer ?
#
loop_
_entity_poly.entity_id
_entity_poly.type
_entity_poly.pdbx_seq_one_letter_code
_entity_poly.pdbx_strand_id
1 'polypeptide(L)'
;MLHLLRIEWLKVKNYRAFWIFSVFYLLSIFLVNYIAWYIEQRTKSEMPGSAMVIGRPFSFPNVWQTVGWLSSWLLYFPGMIIIMLMVNEFNFKTHRQNIIDGWSRKQFIGVKFAMILV
;
A
#
# COMPACT_ATOMS: atom_id res chain seq x y z
N MET A 1 0.02 24.71 6.71
CA MET A 1 0.22 23.35 6.16
C MET A 1 -0.81 22.35 6.67
N LEU A 2 -0.97 22.14 7.99
CA LEU A 2 -1.97 21.21 8.55
C LEU A 2 -3.41 21.46 8.06
N HIS A 3 -3.81 22.72 7.90
CA HIS A 3 -5.11 23.08 7.33
C HIS A 3 -5.30 22.56 5.88
N LEU A 4 -4.28 22.69 5.04
CA LEU A 4 -4.33 22.23 3.65
C LEU A 4 -4.36 20.69 3.57
N LEU A 5 -3.61 20.03 4.47
CA LEU A 5 -3.62 18.58 4.59
C LEU A 5 -4.99 18.07 5.06
N ARG A 6 -5.65 18.77 5.98
CA ARG A 6 -7.03 18.48 6.37
C ARG A 6 -8.00 18.59 5.19
N ILE A 7 -7.84 19.59 4.32
CA ILE A 7 -8.68 19.74 3.12
C ILE A 7 -8.47 18.54 2.18
N GLU A 8 -7.23 18.15 1.91
CA GLU A 8 -6.94 16.96 1.10
C GLU A 8 -7.51 15.68 1.73
N TRP A 9 -7.35 15.50 3.03
CA TRP A 9 -7.91 14.36 3.74
C TRP A 9 -9.44 14.27 3.61
N LEU A 10 -10.15 15.40 3.65
CA LEU A 10 -11.61 15.43 3.48
C LEU A 10 -12.03 14.94 2.08
N LYS A 11 -11.22 15.17 1.04
CA LYS A 11 -11.48 14.65 -0.31
C LYS A 11 -11.36 13.13 -0.36
N VAL A 12 -10.33 12.58 0.30
CA VAL A 12 -10.04 11.14 0.30
C VAL A 12 -10.98 10.38 1.25
N LYS A 13 -11.35 10.96 2.38
CA LYS A 13 -12.14 10.33 3.46
C LYS A 13 -13.42 9.67 2.96
N ASN A 14 -14.15 10.31 2.05
CA ASN A 14 -15.42 9.78 1.54
C ASN A 14 -15.27 8.99 0.24
N TYR A 15 -14.05 8.86 -0.28
CA TYR A 15 -13.80 8.16 -1.53
C TYR A 15 -13.76 6.65 -1.28
N ARG A 16 -14.85 5.96 -1.62
CA ARG A 16 -15.02 4.51 -1.36
C ARG A 16 -13.91 3.66 -1.97
N ALA A 17 -13.47 3.99 -3.19
CA ALA A 17 -12.42 3.23 -3.85
C ALA A 17 -11.11 3.27 -3.04
N PHE A 18 -10.73 4.41 -2.47
CA PHE A 18 -9.55 4.50 -1.60
C PHE A 18 -9.63 3.52 -0.42
N TRP A 19 -10.75 3.48 0.28
CA TRP A 19 -10.95 2.55 1.39
C TRP A 19 -10.95 1.08 0.95
N ILE A 20 -11.63 0.77 -0.15
CA ILE A 20 -11.67 -0.59 -0.70
C ILE A 20 -10.25 -1.05 -1.06
N PHE A 21 -9.50 -0.25 -1.81
CA PHE A 21 -8.13 -0.60 -2.19
C PHE A 21 -7.18 -0.66 -0.99
N SER A 22 -7.36 0.19 0.02
CA SER A 22 -6.53 0.17 1.25
C SER A 22 -6.80 -1.09 2.08
N VAL A 23 -8.07 -1.45 2.27
CA VAL A 23 -8.44 -2.69 2.97
C VAL A 23 -7.98 -3.92 2.16
N PHE A 24 -8.17 -3.89 0.84
CA PHE A 24 -7.71 -4.95 -0.04
C PHE A 24 -6.20 -5.14 0.01
N TYR A 25 -5.43 -4.06 0.07
CA TYR A 25 -3.97 -4.10 0.24
C TYR A 25 -3.57 -4.77 1.57
N LEU A 26 -4.18 -4.35 2.69
CA LEU A 26 -3.91 -4.94 4.00
C LEU A 26 -4.27 -6.44 4.01
N LEU A 27 -5.45 -6.81 3.50
CA LEU A 27 -5.87 -8.20 3.37
C LEU A 27 -4.93 -9.02 2.49
N SER A 28 -4.45 -8.45 1.38
CA SER A 28 -3.52 -9.12 0.47
C SER A 28 -2.19 -9.46 1.16
N ILE A 29 -1.67 -8.58 2.03
CA ILE A 29 -0.46 -8.86 2.80
C ILE A 29 -0.66 -10.11 3.70
N PHE A 30 -1.76 -10.16 4.45
CA PHE A 30 -2.05 -11.32 5.30
C PHE A 30 -2.25 -12.59 4.47
N LEU A 31 -3.00 -12.50 3.37
CA LEU A 31 -3.33 -13.63 2.51
C LEU A 31 -2.09 -14.25 1.86
N VAL A 32 -1.20 -13.43 1.29
CA VAL A 32 0.03 -13.90 0.64
C VAL A 32 0.95 -14.61 1.63
N ASN A 33 1.14 -14.04 2.81
CA ASN A 33 1.95 -14.66 3.85
C ASN A 33 1.33 -15.97 4.38
N TYR A 34 0.01 -16.00 4.55
CA TYR A 34 -0.71 -17.20 4.97
C TYR A 34 -0.61 -18.34 3.93
N ILE A 35 -0.80 -18.02 2.65
CA ILE A 35 -0.67 -18.99 1.56
C ILE A 35 0.76 -19.54 1.50
N ALA A 36 1.77 -18.67 1.59
CA ALA A 36 3.16 -19.09 1.54
C ALA A 36 3.54 -19.99 2.74
N TRP A 37 3.05 -19.68 3.94
CA TRP A 37 3.20 -20.54 5.11
C TRP A 37 2.49 -21.89 4.94
N TYR A 38 1.26 -21.90 4.43
CA TYR A 38 0.49 -23.12 4.18
C TYR A 38 1.17 -24.05 3.17
N ILE A 39 1.72 -23.48 2.09
CA ILE A 39 2.48 -24.23 1.08
C ILE A 39 3.73 -24.84 1.70
N GLU A 40 4.47 -24.09 2.53
CA GLU A 40 5.65 -24.62 3.22
C GLU A 40 5.28 -25.79 4.15
N GLN A 41 4.19 -25.67 4.90
CA GLN A 41 3.73 -26.71 5.82
C GLN A 41 3.28 -27.99 5.10
N ARG A 42 2.59 -27.85 3.95
CA ARG A 42 2.21 -28.97 3.08
C ARG A 42 3.41 -29.63 2.43
N THR A 43 4.39 -28.85 1.98
CA THR A 43 5.61 -29.38 1.34
C THR A 43 6.44 -30.21 2.33
N LYS A 44 6.49 -29.79 3.60
CA LYS A 44 7.14 -30.54 4.69
C LYS A 44 6.46 -31.90 4.96
N SER A 45 5.12 -31.98 4.88
CA SER A 45 4.41 -33.24 5.16
C SER A 45 4.56 -34.27 4.04
N GLU A 46 4.58 -33.83 2.78
CA GLU A 46 4.65 -34.71 1.61
C GLU A 46 6.09 -35.16 1.28
N MET A 47 7.09 -34.32 1.59
CA MET A 47 8.50 -34.61 1.30
C MET A 47 9.39 -34.26 2.49
N PRO A 48 9.69 -35.22 3.39
CA PRO A 48 10.50 -35.00 4.59
C PRO A 48 11.92 -34.46 4.30
N GLY A 49 12.48 -34.75 3.12
CA GLY A 49 13.79 -34.26 2.67
C GLY A 49 13.80 -32.84 2.07
N SER A 50 12.63 -32.27 1.77
CA SER A 50 12.51 -30.94 1.15
C SER A 50 13.03 -29.81 2.06
N ALA A 51 12.90 -29.98 3.38
CA ALA A 51 13.38 -29.04 4.38
C ALA A 51 14.92 -28.91 4.39
N MET A 52 15.64 -29.92 3.89
CA MET A 52 17.11 -29.91 3.79
C MET A 52 17.60 -29.23 2.50
N VAL A 53 16.76 -29.15 1.47
CA VAL A 53 17.09 -28.55 0.15
C VAL A 53 16.66 -27.09 0.06
N ILE A 54 15.47 -26.75 0.59
CA ILE A 54 14.85 -25.42 0.48
C ILE A 54 15.10 -24.58 1.76
N GLY A 55 15.55 -25.22 2.83
CA GLY A 55 15.63 -24.61 4.16
C GLY A 55 14.25 -24.44 4.80
N ARG A 56 14.21 -23.78 5.96
CA ARG A 56 12.98 -23.47 6.71
C ARG A 56 12.71 -21.96 6.66
N PRO A 57 12.15 -21.43 5.56
CA PRO A 57 11.96 -19.99 5.36
C PRO A 57 11.06 -19.35 6.43
N PHE A 58 10.07 -20.07 6.96
CA PHE A 58 9.21 -19.57 8.06
C PHE A 58 9.71 -20.01 9.46
N SER A 59 11.00 -20.32 9.62
CA SER A 59 11.61 -20.52 10.94
C SER A 59 12.47 -19.33 11.34
N PHE A 60 12.53 -19.02 12.64
CA PHE A 60 13.40 -17.97 13.14
C PHE A 60 14.87 -18.34 12.88
N PRO A 61 15.71 -17.40 12.39
CA PRO A 61 15.46 -15.96 12.22
C PRO A 61 14.92 -15.53 10.84
N ASN A 62 14.85 -16.44 9.87
CA ASN A 62 14.62 -16.12 8.45
C ASN A 62 13.20 -15.64 8.13
N VAL A 63 12.23 -15.87 9.03
CA VAL A 63 10.82 -15.42 8.90
C VAL A 63 10.72 -13.97 8.45
N TRP A 64 11.48 -13.07 9.07
CA TRP A 64 11.40 -11.64 8.77
C TRP A 64 11.81 -11.32 7.34
N GLN A 65 12.85 -12.00 6.83
CA GLN A 65 13.32 -11.80 5.47
C GLN A 65 12.33 -12.38 4.46
N THR A 66 11.74 -13.56 4.75
CA THR A 66 10.74 -14.17 3.87
C THR A 66 9.45 -13.34 3.82
N VAL A 67 8.91 -12.94 4.97
CA VAL A 67 7.70 -12.11 5.04
C VAL A 67 7.94 -10.74 4.39
N GLY A 68 9.08 -10.11 4.66
CA GLY A 68 9.46 -8.83 4.06
C GLY A 68 9.62 -8.94 2.54
N TRP A 69 10.27 -10.00 2.05
CA TRP A 69 10.44 -10.24 0.62
C TRP A 69 9.12 -10.54 -0.08
N LEU A 70 8.23 -11.36 0.50
CA LEU A 70 6.91 -11.63 -0.07
C LEU A 70 6.02 -10.38 -0.09
N SER A 71 6.03 -9.62 1.00
CA SER A 71 5.19 -8.43 1.15
C SER A 71 5.67 -7.25 0.31
N SER A 72 6.97 -7.18 -0.05
CA SER A 72 7.51 -6.09 -0.87
C SER A 72 6.93 -6.06 -2.28
N TRP A 73 6.59 -7.22 -2.85
CA TRP A 73 5.89 -7.31 -4.15
C TRP A 73 4.50 -6.67 -4.12
N LEU A 74 3.89 -6.50 -2.94
CA LEU A 74 2.59 -5.84 -2.81
C LEU A 74 2.70 -4.31 -2.73
N LEU A 75 3.90 -3.73 -2.64
CA LEU A 75 4.10 -2.28 -2.60
C LEU A 75 3.64 -1.55 -3.86
N TYR A 76 3.41 -2.27 -4.97
CA TYR A 76 2.81 -1.68 -6.16
C TYR A 76 1.37 -1.19 -5.92
N PHE A 77 0.62 -1.81 -5.00
CA PHE A 77 -0.76 -1.39 -4.67
C PHE A 77 -0.86 0.03 -4.11
N PRO A 78 -0.15 0.41 -3.02
CA PRO A 78 -0.19 1.77 -2.51
C PRO A 78 0.31 2.79 -3.54
N GLY A 79 1.31 2.43 -4.36
CA GLY A 79 1.73 3.26 -5.50
C GLY A 79 0.59 3.56 -6.48
N MET A 80 -0.19 2.54 -6.85
CA MET A 80 -1.37 2.72 -7.71
C MET A 80 -2.45 3.59 -7.04
N ILE A 81 -2.68 3.45 -5.73
CA ILE A 81 -3.63 4.29 -5.00
C ILE A 81 -3.21 5.77 -5.10
N ILE A 82 -1.93 6.08 -4.90
CA ILE A 82 -1.41 7.45 -5.00
C ILE A 82 -1.62 8.02 -6.41
N ILE A 83 -1.28 7.25 -7.45
CA ILE A 83 -1.48 7.67 -8.85
C ILE A 83 -2.96 7.94 -9.13
N MET A 84 -3.85 7.05 -8.67
CA MET A 84 -5.29 7.20 -8.83
C MET A 84 -5.82 8.48 -8.16
N LEU A 85 -5.39 8.77 -6.92
CA LEU A 85 -5.77 9.99 -6.21
C LEU A 85 -5.31 11.26 -6.96
N MET A 86 -4.11 11.22 -7.55
CA MET A 86 -3.60 12.33 -8.38
C MET A 86 -4.41 12.50 -9.66
N VAL A 87 -4.62 11.42 -10.41
CA VAL A 87 -5.35 11.44 -11.69
C VAL A 87 -6.79 11.88 -11.52
N ASN A 88 -7.46 11.42 -10.44
CA ASN A 88 -8.81 11.86 -10.11
C ASN A 88 -8.88 13.38 -9.94
N GLU A 89 -7.86 14.01 -9.39
CA GLU A 89 -7.86 15.46 -9.20
C GLU A 89 -7.79 16.25 -10.51
N PHE A 90 -7.10 15.71 -11.52
CA PHE A 90 -7.08 16.28 -12.86
C PHE A 90 -8.39 16.01 -13.60
N ASN A 91 -8.94 14.80 -13.49
CA ASN A 91 -10.21 14.42 -14.12
C ASN A 91 -11.39 15.26 -13.60
N PHE A 92 -11.48 15.44 -12.28
CA PHE A 92 -12.53 16.25 -11.64
C PHE A 92 -12.20 17.75 -11.63
N LYS A 93 -11.06 18.17 -12.21
CA LYS A 93 -10.60 19.57 -12.30
C LYS A 93 -10.45 20.28 -10.94
N THR A 94 -10.44 19.54 -9.84
CA THR A 94 -10.29 20.07 -8.47
C THR A 94 -8.92 20.71 -8.25
N HIS A 95 -7.91 20.33 -9.04
CA HIS A 95 -6.63 21.04 -9.10
C HIS A 95 -6.82 22.54 -9.41
N ARG A 96 -7.67 22.86 -10.40
CA ARG A 96 -7.95 24.24 -10.78
C ARG A 96 -8.71 24.97 -9.68
N GLN A 97 -9.65 24.28 -9.01
CA GLN A 97 -10.40 24.85 -7.89
C GLN A 97 -9.48 25.24 -6.74
N ASN A 98 -8.52 24.40 -6.35
CA ASN A 98 -7.57 24.74 -5.28
C ASN A 98 -6.79 26.04 -5.56
N ILE A 99 -6.41 26.29 -6.83
CA ILE A 99 -5.71 27.52 -7.24
C ILE A 99 -6.65 28.74 -7.16
N ILE A 100 -7.91 28.58 -7.58
CA ILE A 100 -8.94 29.63 -7.49
C ILE A 100 -9.22 29.98 -6.02
N ASP A 101 -9.23 28.98 -5.13
CA ASP A 101 -9.39 29.14 -3.68
C ASP A 101 -8.15 29.78 -3.00
N GLY A 102 -7.15 30.19 -3.78
CA GLY A 102 -5.99 30.96 -3.30
C GLY A 102 -4.75 30.12 -2.96
N TRP A 103 -4.70 28.83 -3.32
CA TRP A 103 -3.51 28.03 -3.08
C TRP A 103 -2.38 28.42 -4.04
N SER A 104 -1.19 28.65 -3.49
CA SER A 104 0.00 28.77 -4.33
C SER A 104 0.39 27.40 -4.93
N ARG A 105 1.02 27.42 -6.11
CA ARG A 105 1.49 26.18 -6.78
C ARG A 105 2.44 25.36 -5.91
N LYS A 106 3.28 26.03 -5.11
CA LYS A 106 4.21 25.38 -4.16
C LYS A 106 3.47 24.70 -3.01
N GLN A 107 2.42 25.33 -2.49
CA GLN A 107 1.58 24.74 -1.44
C GLN A 107 0.83 23.52 -1.97
N PHE A 108 0.29 23.59 -3.19
CA PHE A 108 -0.38 22.44 -3.81
C PHE A 108 0.54 21.21 -3.88
N ILE A 109 1.74 21.36 -4.44
CA ILE A 109 2.71 20.27 -4.54
C ILE A 109 3.16 19.79 -3.15
N GLY A 110 3.48 20.71 -2.24
CA GLY A 110 3.96 20.38 -0.89
C GLY A 110 2.95 19.57 -0.08
N VAL A 111 1.65 19.86 -0.21
CA VAL A 111 0.59 19.12 0.49
C VAL A 111 0.44 17.71 -0.05
N LYS A 112 0.67 17.49 -1.34
CA LYS A 112 0.64 16.14 -1.93
C LYS A 112 1.76 15.25 -1.40
N PHE A 113 2.98 15.77 -1.33
CA PHE A 113 4.07 15.02 -0.71
C PHE A 113 3.81 14.76 0.76
N ALA A 114 3.29 15.74 1.49
CA ALA A 114 2.93 15.56 2.89
C ALA A 114 1.81 14.51 3.08
N MET A 115 0.87 14.38 2.15
CA MET A 115 -0.17 13.35 2.19
C MET A 115 0.34 11.95 1.82
N ILE A 116 1.44 11.82 1.09
CA ILE A 116 2.09 10.53 0.83
C ILE A 116 2.90 10.06 2.05
N LEU A 117 3.48 11.01 2.80
CA LEU A 117 4.27 10.72 3.99
C LEU A 117 3.42 10.34 5.22
N VAL A 118 2.14 10.74 5.24
CA VAL A 118 1.20 10.54 6.36
C VAL A 118 0.19 9.47 5.99
#